data_AF-A0A9E1RXI3-F1
#
_entry.id   AF-A0A9E1RXI3-F1
#
_cell.length_a   1.000
_cell.length_b   1.000
_cell.length_c   1.000
_cell.angle_alpha   90.00
_cell.angle_beta   90.00
_cell.angle_gamma   90.00
#
_symmetry.space_group_name_H-M   'P 1'
#
loop_
_entity.id
_entity.type
_entity.pdbx_description
1 polymer ?
#
loop_
_entity_poly.entity_id
_entity_poly.type
_entity_poly.pdbx_seq_one_letter_code
_entity_poly.pdbx_strand_id
1 'polypeptide(L)'
;MPERYIKKILNARVYDVAVETPLESAALLTARLGNRVLLKREDLQPCFSFKLRGAYNKISGLTPSQAAPGVIAASAGNHAQGVALSAHKLGIKAQVVMPQTTPEIKVNAVQRWGARTILHGDTYDEAEARALALAQDRGLTYIHPYDDGEVIAGQGTIAMEILRQHSGPLHAVFVPVGGGGLIAGIAAYIKTLRPEVKIIGVEPEDAASLHTALRRGRRVRLDHVGIFADGVAVRQIGKEPFRLARKLVDEVVLASVDEICAAIKDIYDDTRSIAEPAGALAVAGLKKYVQRDGLKNRSLVAIDSGANVNFDRLRHVAERAELGERREAVFAVTIPEQPGSFRAFCRALGKRQVTEFNYRYGDSQEARIFVGVQTSGAEERETLFAQLASKGYDVADLSDNDAAKLHVRYMIGGHATAIENELLYRFEFPERPGALLNFLNHMKADWNISLFHYRNHGAAYGRVLCGMQVAKRKRADFQSFLDGLGYNYRKETDNPAYRLFLG
;
A
#
# COMPACT_ATOMS: atom_id res chain seq x y z
N MET A 1 9.30 -1.39 -36.83
CA MET A 1 8.06 -2.17 -36.84
C MET A 1 7.87 -2.87 -35.51
N PRO A 2 6.69 -2.80 -34.86
CA PRO A 2 6.31 -3.66 -33.72
C PRO A 2 6.53 -5.16 -34.02
N GLU A 3 6.41 -5.56 -35.29
CA GLU A 3 6.66 -6.91 -35.80
C GLU A 3 8.02 -7.50 -35.39
N ARG A 4 9.07 -6.67 -35.22
CA ARG A 4 10.39 -7.13 -34.77
C ARG A 4 10.34 -7.74 -33.37
N TYR A 5 9.45 -7.26 -32.50
CA TYR A 5 9.32 -7.76 -31.13
C TYR A 5 8.51 -9.05 -31.05
N ILE A 6 7.52 -9.27 -31.91
CA ILE A 6 6.72 -10.51 -31.88
C ILE A 6 7.60 -11.74 -32.04
N LYS A 7 8.49 -11.74 -33.05
CA LYS A 7 9.42 -12.86 -33.27
C LYS A 7 10.32 -13.07 -32.04
N LYS A 8 10.78 -12.00 -31.40
CA LYS A 8 11.60 -12.11 -30.18
C LYS A 8 10.80 -12.67 -29.00
N ILE A 9 9.56 -12.22 -28.82
CA ILE A 9 8.67 -12.67 -27.74
C ILE A 9 8.33 -14.15 -27.91
N LEU A 10 7.96 -14.58 -29.12
CA LEU A 10 7.64 -15.98 -29.40
C LEU A 10 8.84 -16.92 -29.28
N ASN A 11 10.06 -16.42 -29.52
CA ASN A 11 11.30 -17.18 -29.35
C ASN A 11 11.91 -17.04 -27.94
N ALA A 12 11.27 -16.29 -27.04
CA ALA A 12 11.81 -16.04 -25.72
C ALA A 12 11.79 -17.31 -24.87
N ARG A 13 12.90 -17.63 -24.21
CA ARG A 13 13.08 -18.88 -23.46
C ARG A 13 12.66 -18.80 -22.00
N VAL A 14 11.67 -17.96 -21.69
CA VAL A 14 11.35 -17.58 -20.29
C VAL A 14 10.93 -18.75 -19.41
N TYR A 15 10.32 -19.79 -19.98
CA TYR A 15 9.74 -20.91 -19.23
C TYR A 15 10.74 -21.90 -18.64
N ASP A 16 12.04 -21.73 -18.90
CA ASP A 16 13.09 -22.47 -18.20
C ASP A 16 13.17 -22.07 -16.70
N VAL A 17 12.65 -20.88 -16.36
CA VAL A 17 12.60 -20.33 -14.99
C VAL A 17 11.24 -19.77 -14.57
N ALA A 18 10.43 -19.31 -15.53
CA ALA A 18 9.12 -18.75 -15.29
C ALA A 18 8.03 -19.81 -15.44
N VAL A 19 6.91 -19.61 -14.75
CA VAL A 19 5.68 -20.35 -14.99
C VAL A 19 4.71 -19.52 -15.83
N GLU A 20 3.81 -20.18 -16.57
CA GLU A 20 2.62 -19.50 -17.08
C GLU A 20 1.72 -19.18 -15.87
N THR A 21 1.63 -17.90 -15.52
CA THR A 21 0.89 -17.48 -14.33
C THR A 21 -0.61 -17.47 -14.58
N PRO A 22 -1.45 -17.67 -13.55
CA PRO A 22 -2.89 -17.57 -13.69
C PRO A 22 -3.35 -16.20 -14.21
N LEU A 23 -4.40 -16.21 -15.04
CA LEU A 23 -5.27 -15.06 -15.29
C LEU A 23 -6.55 -15.26 -14.48
N GLU A 24 -6.52 -14.80 -13.24
CA GLU A 24 -7.52 -15.12 -12.23
C GLU A 24 -8.65 -14.08 -12.22
N SER A 25 -9.88 -14.50 -11.93
CA SER A 25 -11.01 -13.58 -11.79
C SER A 25 -11.00 -12.91 -10.41
N ALA A 26 -11.02 -11.58 -10.37
CA ALA A 26 -11.28 -10.84 -9.14
C ALA A 26 -12.80 -10.67 -8.97
N ALA A 27 -13.45 -11.63 -8.30
CA ALA A 27 -14.90 -11.73 -8.19
C ALA A 27 -15.55 -10.53 -7.47
N LEU A 28 -14.96 -10.06 -6.36
CA LEU A 28 -15.45 -8.93 -5.58
C LEU A 28 -15.29 -7.63 -6.38
N LEU A 29 -14.11 -7.38 -6.96
CA LEU A 29 -13.90 -6.26 -7.87
C LEU A 29 -14.84 -6.31 -9.08
N THR A 30 -15.06 -7.50 -9.64
CA THR A 30 -15.95 -7.70 -10.78
C THR A 30 -17.37 -7.28 -10.45
N ALA A 31 -17.90 -7.76 -9.32
CA ALA A 31 -19.23 -7.41 -8.85
C ALA A 31 -19.33 -5.91 -8.53
N ARG A 32 -18.36 -5.36 -7.79
CA ARG A 32 -18.35 -3.94 -7.37
C ARG A 32 -18.31 -2.97 -8.55
N LEU A 33 -17.52 -3.28 -9.58
CA LEU A 33 -17.34 -2.39 -10.73
C LEU A 33 -18.36 -2.65 -11.84
N GLY A 34 -19.05 -3.79 -11.84
CA GLY A 34 -19.95 -4.19 -12.94
C GLY A 34 -19.18 -4.44 -14.24
N ASN A 35 -17.95 -4.95 -14.14
CA ASN A 35 -17.05 -5.28 -15.25
C ASN A 35 -16.33 -6.58 -14.92
N ARG A 36 -15.99 -7.41 -15.91
CA ARG A 36 -15.17 -8.60 -15.67
C ARG A 36 -13.72 -8.16 -15.44
N VAL A 37 -13.26 -8.22 -14.19
CA VAL A 37 -11.90 -7.88 -13.79
C VAL A 37 -11.07 -9.15 -13.64
N LEU A 38 -9.96 -9.20 -14.36
CA LEU A 38 -9.01 -10.30 -14.34
C LEU A 38 -7.64 -9.81 -13.83
N LEU A 39 -6.99 -10.60 -12.99
CA LEU A 39 -5.66 -10.35 -12.47
C LEU A 39 -4.66 -11.30 -13.14
N LYS A 40 -3.65 -10.74 -13.80
CA LYS A 40 -2.51 -11.53 -14.27
C LYS A 40 -1.50 -11.64 -13.14
N ARG A 41 -1.41 -12.83 -12.53
CA ARG A 41 -0.77 -13.11 -11.24
C ARG A 41 0.75 -13.31 -11.33
N GLU A 42 1.49 -12.28 -11.76
CA GLU A 42 2.97 -12.34 -11.86
C GLU A 42 3.68 -12.36 -10.50
N ASP A 43 2.95 -12.06 -9.43
CA ASP A 43 3.37 -12.26 -8.05
C ASP A 43 3.59 -13.75 -7.69
N LEU A 44 3.00 -14.69 -8.45
CA LEU A 44 3.16 -16.13 -8.23
C LEU A 44 4.41 -16.75 -8.90
N GLN A 45 5.26 -15.92 -9.52
CA GLN A 45 6.54 -16.40 -10.05
C GLN A 45 7.48 -16.83 -8.91
N PRO A 46 8.49 -17.69 -9.16
CA PRO A 46 9.44 -18.15 -8.13
C PRO A 46 10.23 -17.04 -7.41
N CYS A 47 10.35 -15.86 -8.02
CA CYS A 47 10.97 -14.67 -7.41
C CYS A 47 9.95 -13.58 -7.02
N PHE A 48 8.68 -13.96 -6.94
CA PHE A 48 7.54 -13.14 -6.55
C PHE A 48 7.33 -11.87 -7.40
N SER A 49 7.77 -11.90 -8.67
CA SER A 49 7.55 -10.81 -9.64
C SER A 49 7.85 -11.26 -11.07
N PHE A 50 7.41 -10.47 -12.06
CA PHE A 50 7.68 -10.76 -13.47
C PHE A 50 9.15 -10.62 -13.92
N LYS A 51 10.03 -10.05 -13.10
CA LYS A 51 11.36 -9.59 -13.54
C LYS A 51 12.27 -10.72 -14.04
N LEU A 52 12.06 -11.95 -13.58
CA LEU A 52 12.79 -13.13 -14.06
C LEU A 52 12.64 -13.35 -15.57
N ARG A 53 11.52 -12.99 -16.18
CA ARG A 53 11.26 -13.27 -17.60
C ARG A 53 12.26 -12.57 -18.50
N GLY A 54 12.34 -11.25 -18.42
CA GLY A 54 13.30 -10.47 -19.22
C GLY A 54 14.75 -10.64 -18.78
N ALA A 55 15.02 -10.83 -17.48
CA ALA A 55 16.37 -11.14 -17.02
C ALA A 55 16.86 -12.46 -17.65
N TYR A 56 16.06 -13.52 -17.58
CA TYR A 56 16.40 -14.81 -18.15
C TYR A 56 16.49 -14.76 -19.67
N ASN A 57 15.56 -14.10 -20.34
CA ASN A 57 15.60 -13.98 -21.80
C ASN A 57 16.87 -13.28 -22.28
N LYS A 58 17.32 -12.23 -21.57
CA LYS A 58 18.59 -11.57 -21.87
C LYS A 58 19.79 -12.46 -21.61
N ILE A 59 19.85 -13.10 -20.44
CA ILE A 59 21.02 -13.86 -19.99
C ILE A 59 21.18 -15.18 -20.78
N SER A 60 20.08 -15.87 -21.08
CA SER A 60 20.09 -17.11 -21.89
C SER A 60 20.49 -16.89 -23.34
N GLY A 61 20.36 -15.66 -23.85
CA GLY A 61 20.80 -15.26 -25.19
C GLY A 61 22.24 -14.75 -25.27
N LEU A 62 23.01 -14.74 -24.17
CA LEU A 62 24.41 -14.31 -24.19
C LEU A 62 25.28 -15.31 -24.93
N THR A 63 26.24 -14.82 -25.72
CA THR A 63 27.27 -15.67 -26.30
C THR A 63 28.20 -16.23 -25.22
N PRO A 64 28.91 -17.34 -25.45
CA PRO A 64 29.88 -17.86 -24.49
C PRO A 64 30.92 -16.81 -24.06
N SER A 65 31.35 -15.93 -24.98
CA SER A 65 32.28 -14.84 -24.67
C SER A 65 31.68 -13.75 -23.76
N GLN A 66 30.39 -13.46 -23.90
CA GLN A 66 29.68 -12.50 -23.05
C GLN A 66 29.35 -13.07 -21.67
N ALA A 67 29.08 -14.38 -21.60
CA ALA A 67 28.73 -15.08 -20.37
C ALA A 67 29.95 -15.44 -19.52
N ALA A 68 31.11 -15.71 -20.13
CA ALA A 68 32.31 -16.18 -19.45
C ALA A 68 32.81 -15.25 -18.32
N PRO A 69 32.86 -13.91 -18.48
CA PRO A 69 33.21 -13.01 -17.38
C PRO A 69 32.18 -12.98 -16.25
N GLY A 70 30.91 -13.28 -16.58
CA GLY A 70 29.75 -13.16 -15.70
C GLY A 70 28.88 -11.94 -16.01
N VAL A 71 27.78 -11.84 -15.27
CA VAL A 71 26.78 -10.77 -15.42
C VAL A 71 26.76 -9.85 -14.19
N ILE A 72 26.36 -8.61 -14.40
CA ILE A 72 26.20 -7.63 -13.32
C ILE A 72 24.92 -6.81 -13.47
N ALA A 73 24.28 -6.46 -12.36
CA ALA A 73 23.15 -5.55 -12.33
C ALA A 73 23.22 -4.64 -11.10
N ALA A 74 22.58 -3.47 -11.16
CA ALA A 74 22.28 -2.65 -10.01
C ALA A 74 20.79 -2.76 -9.69
N SER A 75 20.46 -3.23 -8.49
CA SER A 75 19.08 -3.29 -7.97
C SER A 75 19.11 -3.85 -6.55
N ALA A 76 18.24 -3.34 -5.68
CA ALA A 76 18.02 -3.87 -4.34
C ALA A 76 16.68 -4.64 -4.23
N GLY A 77 16.06 -5.06 -5.34
CA GLY A 77 14.69 -5.60 -5.35
C GLY A 77 14.45 -6.64 -6.43
N ASN A 78 13.26 -6.60 -7.03
CA ASN A 78 12.74 -7.62 -7.97
C ASN A 78 13.69 -7.95 -9.12
N HIS A 79 14.36 -6.94 -9.69
CA HIS A 79 15.33 -7.15 -10.78
C HIS A 79 16.56 -7.93 -10.33
N ALA A 80 17.09 -7.64 -9.14
CA ALA A 80 18.22 -8.37 -8.59
C ALA A 80 17.91 -9.85 -8.40
N GLN A 81 16.74 -10.18 -7.87
CA GLN A 81 16.30 -11.57 -7.73
C GLN A 81 16.15 -12.24 -9.09
N GLY A 82 15.55 -11.56 -10.07
CA GLY A 82 15.42 -12.06 -11.45
C GLY A 82 16.76 -12.37 -12.10
N VAL A 83 17.76 -11.48 -11.97
CA VAL A 83 19.12 -11.69 -12.49
C VAL A 83 19.83 -12.82 -11.77
N ALA A 84 19.77 -12.84 -10.44
CA ALA A 84 20.44 -13.85 -9.63
C ALA A 84 19.91 -15.26 -9.89
N LEU A 85 18.58 -15.42 -9.92
CA LEU A 85 17.91 -16.68 -10.27
C LEU A 85 18.29 -17.13 -11.68
N SER A 86 18.25 -16.22 -12.65
CA SER A 86 18.56 -16.54 -14.05
C SER A 86 20.01 -17.01 -14.23
N ALA A 87 20.95 -16.31 -13.60
CA ALA A 87 22.36 -16.67 -13.66
C ALA A 87 22.64 -18.00 -12.95
N HIS A 88 22.00 -18.23 -11.80
CA HIS A 88 22.05 -19.50 -11.08
C HIS A 88 21.62 -20.67 -11.98
N LYS A 89 20.45 -20.55 -12.63
CA LYS A 89 19.91 -21.58 -13.53
C LYS A 89 20.86 -21.92 -14.68
N LEU A 90 21.58 -20.93 -15.19
CA LEU A 90 22.47 -21.06 -16.35
C LEU A 90 23.93 -21.36 -15.97
N GLY A 91 24.25 -21.46 -14.67
CA GLY A 91 25.63 -21.66 -14.21
C GLY A 91 26.55 -20.47 -14.48
N ILE A 92 26.00 -19.26 -14.62
CA ILE A 92 26.75 -18.03 -14.89
C ILE A 92 26.98 -17.29 -13.58
N LYS A 93 28.19 -16.74 -13.39
CA LYS A 93 28.49 -15.89 -12.23
C LYS A 93 27.69 -14.59 -12.28
N ALA A 94 26.99 -14.26 -11.20
CA ALA A 94 26.26 -12.99 -11.08
C ALA A 94 26.83 -12.11 -9.96
N GLN A 95 26.90 -10.81 -10.25
CA GLN A 95 27.16 -9.75 -9.28
C GLN A 95 25.97 -8.80 -9.22
N VAL A 96 25.55 -8.41 -8.03
CA VAL A 96 24.50 -7.40 -7.85
C VAL A 96 25.02 -6.29 -6.96
N VAL A 97 25.00 -5.06 -7.47
CA VAL A 97 25.34 -3.87 -6.68
C VAL A 97 24.07 -3.29 -6.07
N MET A 98 24.11 -3.00 -4.77
CA MET A 98 22.99 -2.46 -4.00
C MET A 98 23.47 -1.29 -3.14
N PRO A 99 22.60 -0.32 -2.80
CA PRO A 99 22.93 0.69 -1.79
C PRO A 99 23.29 0.05 -0.44
N GLN A 100 24.16 0.69 0.33
CA GLN A 100 24.53 0.26 1.69
C GLN A 100 23.33 0.25 2.66
N THR A 101 22.35 1.10 2.39
CA THR A 101 21.09 1.20 3.13
C THR A 101 20.09 0.07 2.82
N THR A 102 20.45 -0.90 1.96
CA THR A 102 19.57 -2.00 1.58
C THR A 102 19.31 -2.92 2.77
N PRO A 103 18.04 -3.19 3.13
CA PRO A 103 17.71 -4.12 4.21
C PRO A 103 18.30 -5.51 3.97
N GLU A 104 18.83 -6.12 5.03
CA GLU A 104 19.53 -7.41 4.98
C GLU A 104 18.68 -8.53 4.35
N ILE A 105 17.36 -8.52 4.58
CA ILE A 105 16.44 -9.47 3.97
C ILE A 105 16.48 -9.47 2.43
N LYS A 106 16.64 -8.29 1.80
CA LYS A 106 16.74 -8.15 0.34
C LYS A 106 18.11 -8.60 -0.17
N VAL A 107 19.17 -8.34 0.60
CA VAL A 107 20.53 -8.84 0.31
C VAL A 107 20.54 -10.37 0.35
N ASN A 108 19.99 -10.95 1.42
CA ASN A 108 19.91 -12.40 1.63
C ASN A 108 19.08 -13.09 0.54
N ALA A 109 17.98 -12.48 0.09
CA ALA A 109 17.16 -13.03 -1.00
C ALA A 109 17.97 -13.21 -2.31
N VAL A 110 18.90 -12.31 -2.60
CA VAL A 110 19.76 -12.37 -3.80
C VAL A 110 20.92 -13.34 -3.59
N GLN A 111 21.52 -13.35 -2.40
CA GLN A 111 22.60 -14.28 -2.06
C GLN A 111 22.14 -15.74 -2.02
N ARG A 112 20.87 -16.02 -1.69
CA ARG A 112 20.28 -17.37 -1.73
C ARG A 112 20.34 -18.01 -3.13
N TRP A 113 20.39 -17.20 -4.19
CA TRP A 113 20.59 -17.67 -5.56
C TRP A 113 22.09 -17.80 -5.94
N GLY A 114 23.01 -17.57 -5.01
CA GLY A 114 24.46 -17.67 -5.25
C GLY A 114 25.08 -16.44 -5.95
N ALA A 115 24.33 -15.34 -6.09
CA ALA A 115 24.87 -14.10 -6.61
C ALA A 115 25.72 -13.36 -5.56
N ARG A 116 26.86 -12.80 -5.99
CA ARG A 116 27.71 -11.96 -5.14
C ARG A 116 27.08 -10.57 -5.00
N THR A 117 26.76 -10.16 -3.79
CA THR A 117 26.28 -8.80 -3.52
C THR A 117 27.43 -7.85 -3.22
N ILE A 118 27.31 -6.61 -3.69
CA ILE A 118 28.26 -5.52 -3.46
C ILE A 118 27.46 -4.34 -2.92
N LEU A 119 27.66 -3.99 -1.66
CA LEU A 119 27.02 -2.83 -1.05
C LEU A 119 27.86 -1.58 -1.33
N HIS A 120 27.31 -0.62 -2.05
CA HIS A 120 28.02 0.61 -2.45
C HIS A 120 27.06 1.78 -2.65
N GLY A 121 27.45 2.93 -2.11
CA GLY A 121 26.67 4.17 -2.17
C GLY A 121 25.45 4.15 -1.26
N ASP A 122 24.88 5.33 -1.06
CA ASP A 122 23.66 5.50 -0.24
C ASP A 122 22.39 5.48 -1.11
N THR A 123 22.54 5.64 -2.42
CA THR A 123 21.46 5.76 -3.39
C THR A 123 21.53 4.71 -4.50
N TYR A 124 20.40 4.44 -5.16
CA TYR A 124 20.37 3.58 -6.35
C TYR A 124 21.27 4.12 -7.47
N ASP A 125 21.28 5.44 -7.70
CA ASP A 125 22.05 6.09 -8.76
C ASP A 125 23.57 5.83 -8.55
N GLU A 126 24.06 5.86 -7.31
CA GLU A 126 25.46 5.53 -6.97
C GLU A 126 25.76 4.04 -7.15
N ALA A 127 24.86 3.15 -6.71
CA ALA A 127 24.99 1.72 -6.91
C ALA A 127 25.02 1.35 -8.40
N GLU A 128 24.21 2.01 -9.23
CA GLU A 128 24.18 1.86 -10.69
C GLU A 128 25.47 2.35 -11.34
N ALA A 129 25.95 3.54 -10.98
CA ALA A 129 27.22 4.06 -11.47
C ALA A 129 28.38 3.08 -11.16
N ARG A 130 28.38 2.50 -9.95
CA ARG A 130 29.37 1.48 -9.57
C ARG A 130 29.23 0.18 -10.35
N ALA A 131 28.00 -0.29 -10.60
CA ALA A 131 27.77 -1.48 -11.41
C ALA A 131 28.26 -1.29 -12.85
N LEU A 132 28.03 -0.13 -13.44
CA LEU A 132 28.48 0.20 -14.80
C LEU A 132 30.01 0.29 -14.87
N ALA A 133 30.66 0.92 -13.89
CA ALA A 133 32.12 0.97 -13.81
C ALA A 133 32.72 -0.45 -13.69
N LEU A 134 32.19 -1.28 -12.79
CA LEU A 134 32.63 -2.67 -12.64
C LEU A 134 32.37 -3.51 -13.90
N ALA A 135 31.28 -3.24 -14.62
CA ALA A 135 30.98 -3.89 -15.89
C ALA A 135 32.07 -3.62 -16.93
N GLN A 136 32.49 -2.36 -17.05
CA GLN A 136 33.56 -1.94 -17.96
C GLN A 136 34.91 -2.51 -17.52
N ASP A 137 35.29 -2.34 -16.25
CA ASP A 137 36.60 -2.74 -15.73
C ASP A 137 36.85 -4.25 -15.81
N ARG A 138 35.79 -5.06 -15.61
CA ARG A 138 35.90 -6.53 -15.52
C ARG A 138 35.31 -7.27 -16.72
N GLY A 139 34.84 -6.54 -17.73
CA GLY A 139 34.17 -7.11 -18.91
C GLY A 139 32.87 -7.86 -18.58
N LEU A 140 32.18 -7.51 -17.50
CA LEU A 140 30.92 -8.15 -17.11
C LEU A 140 29.79 -7.64 -18.00
N THR A 141 28.84 -8.50 -18.35
CA THR A 141 27.66 -8.06 -19.09
C THR A 141 26.66 -7.40 -18.15
N TYR A 142 26.40 -6.10 -18.34
CA TYR A 142 25.37 -5.38 -17.58
C TYR A 142 23.96 -5.80 -18.02
N ILE A 143 23.12 -6.22 -17.07
CA ILE A 143 21.75 -6.64 -17.32
C ILE A 143 20.80 -5.51 -16.91
N HIS A 144 20.35 -4.74 -17.91
CA HIS A 144 19.47 -3.60 -17.66
C HIS A 144 18.10 -4.05 -17.12
N PRO A 145 17.51 -3.36 -16.12
CA PRO A 145 16.19 -3.70 -15.59
C PRO A 145 14.99 -3.53 -16.55
N TYR A 146 15.16 -2.86 -17.70
CA TYR A 146 14.05 -2.54 -18.61
C TYR A 146 14.47 -2.01 -20.00
N ASP A 147 15.57 -1.27 -20.15
CA ASP A 147 15.94 -0.59 -21.41
C ASP A 147 16.81 -1.46 -22.32
N ASP A 148 16.36 -2.70 -22.56
CA ASP A 148 17.04 -3.66 -23.44
C ASP A 148 15.99 -4.45 -24.24
N GLY A 149 16.27 -4.70 -25.52
CA GLY A 149 15.33 -5.34 -26.42
C GLY A 149 15.01 -6.80 -26.08
N GLU A 150 15.96 -7.57 -25.53
CA GLU A 150 15.71 -8.93 -25.05
C GLU A 150 14.94 -8.90 -23.73
N VAL A 151 15.23 -7.94 -22.86
CA VAL A 151 14.47 -7.76 -21.61
C VAL A 151 13.01 -7.45 -21.94
N ILE A 152 12.74 -6.48 -22.81
CA ILE A 152 11.39 -6.13 -23.27
C ILE A 152 10.68 -7.34 -23.90
N ALA A 153 11.38 -8.11 -24.73
CA ALA A 153 10.81 -9.31 -25.35
C ALA A 153 10.44 -10.39 -24.31
N GLY A 154 11.29 -10.61 -23.30
CA GLY A 154 10.95 -11.50 -22.20
C GLY A 154 9.72 -11.04 -21.42
N GLN A 155 9.54 -9.73 -21.22
CA GLN A 155 8.33 -9.24 -20.53
C GLN A 155 7.08 -9.38 -21.40
N GLY A 156 7.23 -9.27 -22.72
CA GLY A 156 6.14 -9.43 -23.68
C GLY A 156 5.51 -10.83 -23.68
N THR A 157 6.16 -11.85 -23.11
CA THR A 157 5.56 -13.19 -23.00
C THR A 157 4.32 -13.20 -22.12
N ILE A 158 4.20 -12.24 -21.18
CA ILE A 158 2.99 -12.06 -20.36
C ILE A 158 1.79 -11.74 -21.25
N ALA A 159 1.96 -10.90 -22.27
CA ALA A 159 0.88 -10.60 -23.22
C ALA A 159 0.48 -11.81 -24.06
N MET A 160 1.45 -12.66 -24.44
CA MET A 160 1.15 -13.93 -25.09
C MET A 160 0.26 -14.81 -24.22
N GLU A 161 0.58 -14.93 -22.93
CA GLU A 161 -0.22 -15.69 -21.98
C GLU A 161 -1.61 -15.07 -21.81
N ILE A 162 -1.73 -13.75 -21.61
CA ILE A 162 -3.03 -13.07 -21.46
C ILE A 162 -3.94 -13.37 -22.66
N LEU A 163 -3.45 -13.26 -23.90
CA LEU A 163 -4.26 -13.51 -25.09
C LEU A 163 -4.61 -14.99 -25.30
N ARG A 164 -3.77 -15.92 -24.81
CA ARG A 164 -4.09 -17.36 -24.79
C ARG A 164 -5.14 -17.69 -23.74
N GLN A 165 -5.05 -17.08 -22.56
CA GLN A 165 -5.91 -17.32 -21.41
C GLN A 165 -7.27 -16.61 -21.53
N HIS A 166 -7.37 -15.55 -22.34
CA HIS A 166 -8.62 -14.81 -22.61
C HIS A 166 -8.84 -14.60 -24.10
N SER A 167 -9.62 -15.49 -24.73
CA SER A 167 -9.95 -15.44 -26.16
C SER A 167 -11.10 -14.49 -26.52
N GLY A 168 -11.94 -14.13 -25.54
CA GLY A 168 -13.10 -13.27 -25.73
C GLY A 168 -12.74 -11.79 -25.96
N PRO A 169 -13.75 -10.90 -26.12
CA PRO A 169 -13.52 -9.46 -26.21
C PRO A 169 -12.79 -8.93 -24.97
N LEU A 170 -11.76 -8.13 -25.20
CA LEU A 170 -10.93 -7.51 -24.16
C LEU A 170 -10.91 -6.00 -24.40
N HIS A 171 -11.30 -5.21 -23.40
CA HIS A 171 -11.37 -3.76 -23.54
C HIS A 171 -10.02 -3.10 -23.28
N ALA A 172 -9.37 -3.46 -22.16
CA ALA A 172 -8.10 -2.85 -21.77
C ALA A 172 -7.23 -3.79 -20.94
N VAL A 173 -5.91 -3.59 -21.05
CA VAL A 173 -4.89 -4.14 -20.16
C VAL A 173 -4.18 -2.99 -19.44
N PHE A 174 -4.20 -3.03 -18.12
CA PHE A 174 -3.56 -2.07 -17.23
C PHE A 174 -2.20 -2.59 -16.79
N VAL A 175 -1.16 -1.80 -17.04
CA VAL A 175 0.24 -2.21 -16.84
C VAL A 175 0.93 -1.21 -15.92
N PRO A 176 1.55 -1.64 -14.80
CA PRO A 176 2.31 -0.74 -13.96
C PRO A 176 3.58 -0.29 -14.69
N VAL A 177 3.92 0.99 -14.59
CA VAL A 177 5.03 1.61 -15.32
C VAL A 177 6.04 2.19 -14.35
N GLY A 178 7.25 1.62 -14.37
CA GLY A 178 8.47 2.28 -13.90
C GLY A 178 9.32 2.66 -15.11
N GLY A 179 10.39 1.92 -15.37
CA GLY A 179 11.24 2.14 -16.54
C GLY A 179 10.63 1.75 -17.90
N GLY A 180 9.43 1.17 -17.90
CA GLY A 180 8.62 0.93 -19.11
C GLY A 180 8.84 -0.39 -19.84
N GLY A 181 9.77 -1.24 -19.41
CA GLY A 181 10.07 -2.51 -20.10
C GLY A 181 8.86 -3.45 -20.22
N LEU A 182 8.06 -3.56 -19.15
CA LEU A 182 6.85 -4.38 -19.11
C LEU A 182 5.79 -3.89 -20.10
N ILE A 183 5.38 -2.62 -19.99
CA ILE A 183 4.36 -2.04 -20.88
C ILE A 183 4.81 -2.04 -22.33
N ALA A 184 6.09 -1.83 -22.61
CA ALA A 184 6.62 -1.87 -23.97
C ALA A 184 6.49 -3.27 -24.59
N GLY A 185 6.81 -4.32 -23.84
CA GLY A 185 6.71 -5.70 -24.31
C GLY A 185 5.26 -6.12 -24.53
N ILE A 186 4.39 -5.78 -23.58
CA ILE A 186 2.96 -6.09 -23.64
C ILE A 186 2.29 -5.34 -24.79
N ALA A 187 2.55 -4.04 -24.92
CA ALA A 187 1.98 -3.22 -25.99
C ALA A 187 2.41 -3.72 -27.37
N ALA A 188 3.69 -4.06 -27.55
CA ALA A 188 4.22 -4.56 -28.82
C ALA A 188 3.50 -5.85 -29.28
N TYR A 189 3.22 -6.77 -28.35
CA TYR A 189 2.53 -8.01 -28.68
C TYR A 189 1.04 -7.80 -28.92
N ILE A 190 0.34 -7.20 -27.95
CA ILE A 190 -1.12 -7.05 -28.01
C ILE A 190 -1.52 -6.16 -29.18
N LYS A 191 -0.88 -5.00 -29.37
CA LYS A 191 -1.26 -4.10 -30.47
C LYS A 191 -1.05 -4.68 -31.86
N THR A 192 -0.20 -5.69 -32.00
CA THR A 192 -0.04 -6.34 -33.31
C THR A 192 -1.11 -7.39 -33.59
N LEU A 193 -1.57 -8.12 -32.56
CA LEU A 193 -2.56 -9.18 -32.73
C LEU A 193 -4.01 -8.71 -32.53
N ARG A 194 -4.19 -7.72 -31.65
CA ARG A 194 -5.47 -7.14 -31.22
C ARG A 194 -5.32 -5.63 -31.02
N PRO A 195 -5.17 -4.85 -32.11
CA PRO A 195 -4.96 -3.41 -32.04
C PRO A 195 -6.08 -2.64 -31.32
N GLU A 196 -7.30 -3.22 -31.28
CA GLU A 196 -8.47 -2.67 -30.61
C GLU A 196 -8.38 -2.68 -29.08
N VAL A 197 -7.54 -3.55 -28.50
CA VAL A 197 -7.35 -3.62 -27.05
C VAL A 197 -6.56 -2.40 -26.59
N LYS A 198 -7.08 -1.66 -25.60
CA LYS A 198 -6.38 -0.53 -25.02
C LYS A 198 -5.24 -1.00 -24.12
N ILE A 199 -4.07 -0.39 -24.25
CA ILE A 199 -2.94 -0.55 -23.34
C ILE A 199 -2.84 0.72 -22.51
N ILE A 200 -3.12 0.57 -21.22
CA ILE A 200 -3.15 1.69 -20.28
C ILE A 200 -1.99 1.52 -19.31
N GLY A 201 -1.05 2.46 -19.34
CA GLY A 201 -0.02 2.55 -18.33
C GLY A 201 -0.57 3.09 -17.03
N VAL A 202 -0.05 2.62 -15.90
CA VAL A 202 -0.38 3.18 -14.60
C VAL A 202 0.91 3.56 -13.87
N GLU A 203 1.02 4.82 -13.44
CA GLU A 203 2.15 5.36 -12.68
C GLU A 203 1.67 5.95 -11.35
N PRO A 204 2.50 5.96 -10.30
CA PRO A 204 2.23 6.78 -9.14
C PRO A 204 2.25 8.27 -9.51
N GLU A 205 1.42 9.09 -8.86
CA GLU A 205 1.41 10.54 -9.06
C GLU A 205 2.79 11.17 -8.80
N ASP A 206 3.52 10.65 -7.81
CA ASP A 206 4.86 11.10 -7.42
C ASP A 206 6.01 10.44 -8.21
N ALA A 207 5.72 9.62 -9.23
CA ALA A 207 6.71 8.98 -10.10
C ALA A 207 6.25 8.87 -11.58
N ALA A 208 5.53 9.88 -12.06
CA ALA A 208 4.85 9.92 -13.36
C ALA A 208 5.78 10.12 -14.59
N SER A 209 6.75 9.23 -14.79
CA SER A 209 7.84 9.35 -15.76
C SER A 209 7.38 9.26 -17.23
N LEU A 210 6.55 8.27 -17.58
CA LEU A 210 6.00 8.04 -18.91
C LEU A 210 4.91 9.05 -19.23
N HIS A 211 3.99 9.33 -18.31
CA HIS A 211 2.95 10.33 -18.47
C HIS A 211 3.56 11.70 -18.84
N THR A 212 4.59 12.12 -18.09
CA THR A 212 5.32 13.37 -18.36
C THR A 212 6.03 13.34 -19.71
N ALA A 213 6.67 12.23 -20.05
CA ALA A 213 7.39 12.07 -21.30
C ALA A 213 6.47 12.08 -22.53
N LEU A 214 5.29 11.45 -22.45
CA LEU A 214 4.28 11.46 -23.50
C LEU A 214 3.72 12.87 -23.71
N ARG A 215 3.33 13.56 -22.62
CA ARG A 215 2.82 14.94 -22.71
C ARG A 215 3.83 15.92 -23.32
N ARG A 216 5.12 15.75 -23.03
CA ARG A 216 6.20 16.60 -23.57
C ARG A 216 6.74 16.11 -24.92
N GLY A 217 6.28 14.97 -25.44
CA GLY A 217 6.76 14.36 -26.68
C GLY A 217 8.23 13.86 -26.64
N ARG A 218 8.89 13.93 -25.48
CA ARG A 218 10.29 13.57 -25.27
C ARG A 218 10.52 13.04 -23.85
N ARG A 219 11.54 12.20 -23.66
CA ARG A 219 11.95 11.74 -22.33
C ARG A 219 12.38 12.92 -21.46
N VAL A 220 11.96 12.90 -20.20
CA VAL A 220 12.27 13.91 -19.19
C VAL A 220 12.74 13.20 -17.93
N ARG A 221 13.72 13.80 -17.25
CA ARG A 221 14.15 13.37 -15.92
C ARG A 221 13.34 14.15 -14.90
N LEU A 222 12.65 13.45 -14.00
CA LEU A 222 11.97 14.02 -12.86
C LEU A 222 12.99 14.42 -11.79
N ASP A 223 12.74 15.54 -11.12
CA ASP A 223 13.63 16.06 -10.06
C ASP A 223 13.60 15.12 -8.84
N HIS A 224 12.39 14.72 -8.46
CA HIS A 224 12.12 13.85 -7.33
C HIS A 224 11.16 12.73 -7.74
N VAL A 225 11.27 11.60 -7.05
CA VAL A 225 10.35 10.46 -7.17
C VAL A 225 9.96 9.96 -5.79
N GLY A 226 8.70 9.61 -5.60
CA GLY A 226 8.25 8.93 -4.39
C GLY A 226 8.81 7.53 -4.26
N ILE A 227 8.93 7.06 -3.02
CA ILE A 227 9.54 5.74 -2.67
C ILE A 227 8.52 4.74 -2.12
N PHE A 228 7.23 5.09 -2.15
CA PHE A 228 6.18 4.20 -1.66
C PHE A 228 6.08 2.95 -2.54
N ALA A 229 5.98 3.14 -3.86
CA ALA A 229 6.04 2.10 -4.87
C ALA A 229 7.45 2.01 -5.48
N ASP A 230 8.39 1.45 -4.72
CA ASP A 230 9.82 1.38 -5.05
C ASP A 230 10.12 0.70 -6.40
N GLY A 231 9.36 -0.32 -6.80
CA GLY A 231 9.48 -0.99 -8.09
C GLY A 231 9.21 -0.12 -9.33
N VAL A 232 8.52 1.02 -9.14
CA VAL A 232 8.16 1.98 -10.20
C VAL A 232 8.72 3.38 -9.96
N ALA A 233 9.53 3.58 -8.92
CA ALA A 233 10.18 4.85 -8.58
C ALA A 233 11.33 5.20 -9.56
N VAL A 234 11.00 5.46 -10.83
CA VAL A 234 11.96 5.70 -11.90
C VAL A 234 11.94 7.15 -12.35
N ARG A 235 13.09 7.83 -12.23
CA ARG A 235 13.23 9.25 -12.58
C ARG A 235 13.07 9.54 -14.07
N GLN A 236 13.40 8.60 -14.94
CA GLN A 236 13.31 8.79 -16.39
C GLN A 236 13.01 7.46 -17.08
N ILE A 237 11.96 7.46 -17.91
CA ILE A 237 11.56 6.32 -18.73
C ILE A 237 12.71 5.82 -19.64
N GLY A 238 12.79 4.50 -19.87
CA GLY A 238 13.78 3.92 -20.78
C GLY A 238 13.67 4.46 -22.20
N LYS A 239 14.79 4.45 -22.95
CA LYS A 239 14.87 4.95 -24.33
C LYS A 239 14.01 4.10 -25.27
N GLU A 240 14.24 2.80 -25.27
CA GLU A 240 13.54 1.85 -26.12
C GLU A 240 12.09 1.66 -25.66
N PRO A 241 11.78 1.53 -24.35
CA PRO A 241 10.42 1.57 -23.85
C PRO A 241 9.63 2.80 -24.30
N PHE A 242 10.20 4.01 -24.20
CA PHE A 242 9.52 5.23 -24.63
C PHE A 242 9.29 5.26 -26.15
N ARG A 243 10.25 4.78 -26.95
CA ARG A 243 10.13 4.68 -28.41
C ARG A 243 8.92 3.83 -28.82
N LEU A 244 8.65 2.75 -28.08
CA LEU A 244 7.50 1.87 -28.29
C LEU A 244 6.22 2.48 -27.70
N ALA A 245 6.27 2.94 -26.44
CA ALA A 245 5.11 3.46 -25.73
C ALA A 245 4.45 4.64 -26.45
N ARG A 246 5.25 5.57 -27.00
CA ARG A 246 4.74 6.72 -27.78
C ARG A 246 3.87 6.32 -28.99
N LYS A 247 3.99 5.09 -29.48
CA LYS A 247 3.23 4.58 -30.63
C LYS A 247 2.11 3.61 -30.26
N LEU A 248 2.24 2.91 -29.13
CA LEU A 248 1.46 1.72 -28.82
C LEU A 248 0.65 1.80 -27.53
N VAL A 249 0.99 2.73 -26.63
CA VAL A 249 0.26 2.95 -25.38
C VAL A 249 -0.82 4.00 -25.64
N ASP A 250 -2.06 3.66 -25.29
CA ASP A 250 -3.22 4.52 -25.57
C ASP A 250 -3.36 5.63 -24.53
N GLU A 251 -3.03 5.34 -23.27
CA GLU A 251 -3.20 6.28 -22.16
C GLU A 251 -2.28 5.94 -20.99
N VAL A 252 -2.01 6.91 -20.11
CA VAL A 252 -1.40 6.68 -18.79
C VAL A 252 -2.28 7.30 -17.71
N VAL A 253 -2.67 6.48 -16.74
CA VAL A 253 -3.44 6.88 -15.55
C VAL A 253 -2.47 7.06 -14.38
N LEU A 254 -2.67 8.11 -13.58
CA LEU A 254 -1.90 8.34 -12.36
C LEU A 254 -2.69 7.87 -11.14
N ALA A 255 -2.04 7.19 -10.20
CA ALA A 255 -2.63 6.73 -8.95
C ALA A 255 -1.96 7.36 -7.73
N SER A 256 -2.75 7.78 -6.75
CA SER A 256 -2.25 8.25 -5.47
C SER A 256 -1.81 7.09 -4.57
N VAL A 257 -1.05 7.38 -3.53
CA VAL A 257 -0.66 6.38 -2.51
C VAL A 257 -1.88 5.70 -1.90
N ASP A 258 -2.94 6.45 -1.61
CA ASP A 258 -4.15 5.93 -0.99
C ASP A 258 -4.91 5.00 -1.96
N GLU A 259 -4.96 5.34 -3.25
CA GLU A 259 -5.54 4.48 -4.30
C GLU A 259 -4.75 3.17 -4.45
N ILE A 260 -3.42 3.21 -4.34
CA ILE A 260 -2.55 2.02 -4.34
C ILE A 260 -2.81 1.16 -3.10
N CYS A 261 -2.89 1.75 -1.90
CA CYS A 261 -3.20 1.01 -0.67
C CYS A 261 -4.56 0.32 -0.74
N ALA A 262 -5.59 1.01 -1.23
CA ALA A 262 -6.91 0.42 -1.44
C ALA A 262 -6.86 -0.73 -2.46
N ALA A 263 -6.04 -0.63 -3.51
CA ALA A 263 -5.85 -1.70 -4.48
C ALA A 263 -5.14 -2.94 -3.89
N ILE A 264 -4.15 -2.76 -3.00
CA ILE A 264 -3.53 -3.89 -2.27
C ILE A 264 -4.60 -4.62 -1.46
N LYS A 265 -5.44 -3.87 -0.75
CA LYS A 265 -6.56 -4.42 0.02
C LYS A 265 -7.56 -5.17 -0.87
N ASP A 266 -7.92 -4.61 -2.01
CA ASP A 266 -8.83 -5.28 -2.96
C ASP A 266 -8.26 -6.61 -3.46
N ILE A 267 -6.98 -6.66 -3.83
CA ILE A 267 -6.30 -7.91 -4.23
C ILE A 267 -6.34 -8.93 -3.09
N TYR A 268 -6.05 -8.49 -1.85
CA TYR A 268 -6.14 -9.36 -0.68
C TYR A 268 -7.56 -9.89 -0.45
N ASP A 269 -8.58 -9.04 -0.60
CA ASP A 269 -9.97 -9.43 -0.41
C ASP A 269 -10.43 -10.46 -1.46
N ASP A 270 -9.99 -10.31 -2.70
CA ASP A 270 -10.31 -11.20 -3.82
C ASP A 270 -9.52 -12.52 -3.80
N THR A 271 -8.22 -12.47 -3.50
CA THR A 271 -7.28 -13.58 -3.76
C THR A 271 -6.55 -14.09 -2.52
N ARG A 272 -6.69 -13.41 -1.37
CA ARG A 272 -5.93 -13.66 -0.13
C ARG A 272 -4.41 -13.55 -0.31
N SER A 273 -3.97 -12.89 -1.37
CA SER A 273 -2.57 -12.65 -1.67
C SER A 273 -2.19 -11.20 -1.36
N ILE A 274 -0.94 -10.99 -0.98
CA ILE A 274 -0.44 -9.67 -0.59
C ILE A 274 0.42 -9.13 -1.72
N ALA A 275 -0.11 -8.18 -2.47
CA ALA A 275 0.65 -7.46 -3.49
C ALA A 275 1.57 -6.41 -2.86
N GLU A 276 2.74 -6.19 -3.46
CA GLU A 276 3.55 -5.02 -3.15
C GLU A 276 2.90 -3.75 -3.76
N PRO A 277 3.27 -2.53 -3.35
CA PRO A 277 2.65 -1.32 -3.88
C PRO A 277 2.74 -1.19 -5.42
N ALA A 278 3.87 -1.57 -6.02
CA ALA A 278 3.98 -1.62 -7.49
C ALA A 278 3.16 -2.76 -8.12
N GLY A 279 2.95 -3.85 -7.39
CA GLY A 279 2.08 -4.98 -7.77
C GLY A 279 0.64 -4.56 -7.92
N ALA A 280 0.11 -3.81 -6.95
CA ALA A 280 -1.28 -3.37 -6.94
C ALA A 280 -1.59 -2.15 -7.84
N LEU A 281 -0.57 -1.47 -8.38
CA LEU A 281 -0.72 -0.22 -9.10
C LEU A 281 -1.66 -0.33 -10.31
N ALA A 282 -1.60 -1.43 -11.07
CA ALA A 282 -2.49 -1.62 -12.21
C ALA A 282 -3.98 -1.70 -11.80
N VAL A 283 -4.28 -2.29 -10.64
CA VAL A 283 -5.64 -2.37 -10.10
C VAL A 283 -6.12 -0.99 -9.66
N ALA A 284 -5.26 -0.18 -9.05
CA ALA A 284 -5.59 1.21 -8.69
C ALA A 284 -5.97 2.03 -9.94
N GLY A 285 -5.15 1.97 -11.00
CA GLY A 285 -5.44 2.64 -12.26
C GLY A 285 -6.70 2.12 -12.95
N LEU A 286 -6.96 0.81 -12.91
CA LEU A 286 -8.18 0.19 -13.43
C LEU A 286 -9.42 0.76 -12.75
N LYS A 287 -9.45 0.82 -11.42
CA LYS A 287 -10.58 1.37 -10.64
C LYS A 287 -10.86 2.82 -11.04
N LYS A 288 -9.81 3.64 -11.08
CA LYS A 288 -9.90 5.06 -11.46
C LYS A 288 -10.41 5.24 -12.88
N TYR A 289 -9.91 4.44 -13.82
CA TYR A 289 -10.35 4.45 -15.22
C TYR A 289 -11.82 4.07 -15.37
N VAL A 290 -12.27 3.01 -14.69
CA VAL A 290 -13.69 2.58 -14.71
C VAL A 290 -14.59 3.64 -14.13
N GLN A 291 -14.21 4.26 -13.02
CA GLN A 291 -14.98 5.33 -12.38
C GLN A 291 -15.09 6.56 -13.27
N ARG A 292 -13.98 7.01 -13.87
CA ARG A 292 -13.95 8.18 -14.76
C ARG A 292 -14.82 7.99 -15.99
N ASP A 293 -14.74 6.83 -16.63
CA ASP A 293 -15.39 6.55 -17.92
C ASP A 293 -16.79 5.93 -17.76
N GLY A 294 -17.25 5.66 -16.53
CA GLY A 294 -18.55 5.03 -16.26
C GLY A 294 -18.72 3.64 -16.88
N LEU A 295 -17.63 2.90 -17.05
CA LEU A 295 -17.62 1.65 -17.82
C LEU A 295 -18.42 0.54 -17.13
N LYS A 296 -19.16 -0.23 -17.93
CA LYS A 296 -19.90 -1.43 -17.53
C LYS A 296 -19.79 -2.53 -18.57
N ASN A 297 -19.91 -3.77 -18.14
CA ASN A 297 -19.93 -4.98 -18.98
C ASN A 297 -18.71 -5.12 -19.91
N ARG A 298 -17.54 -4.64 -19.48
CA ARG A 298 -16.26 -4.81 -20.19
C ARG A 298 -15.37 -5.84 -19.50
N SER A 299 -14.51 -6.49 -20.27
CA SER A 299 -13.41 -7.31 -19.75
C SER A 299 -12.16 -6.45 -19.61
N LEU A 300 -11.56 -6.45 -18.41
CA LEU A 300 -10.41 -5.63 -18.05
C LEU A 300 -9.36 -6.53 -17.37
N VAL A 301 -8.10 -6.38 -17.76
CA VAL A 301 -6.99 -7.12 -17.15
C VAL A 301 -6.08 -6.15 -16.42
N ALA A 302 -5.80 -6.38 -15.14
CA ALA A 302 -4.75 -5.71 -14.40
C ALA A 302 -3.60 -6.69 -14.12
N ILE A 303 -2.37 -6.20 -14.19
CA ILE A 303 -1.19 -7.01 -13.87
C ILE A 303 -0.85 -6.84 -12.41
N ASP A 304 -0.96 -7.91 -11.64
CA ASP A 304 -0.36 -7.99 -10.32
C ASP A 304 1.12 -8.31 -10.50
N SER A 305 1.96 -7.28 -10.47
CA SER A 305 3.34 -7.36 -10.97
C SER A 305 4.36 -7.92 -9.97
N GLY A 306 4.01 -8.01 -8.69
CA GLY A 306 4.91 -8.53 -7.67
C GLY A 306 4.41 -8.42 -6.23
N ALA A 307 5.07 -9.14 -5.33
CA ALA A 307 4.68 -9.29 -3.93
C ALA A 307 5.85 -9.16 -2.93
N ASN A 308 6.98 -8.56 -3.32
CA ASN A 308 8.15 -8.41 -2.43
C ASN A 308 8.00 -7.18 -1.52
N VAL A 309 7.07 -7.25 -0.57
CA VAL A 309 6.82 -6.21 0.43
C VAL A 309 7.41 -6.55 1.81
N ASN A 310 7.91 -5.54 2.53
CA ASN A 310 8.25 -5.70 3.95
C ASN A 310 6.95 -5.80 4.75
N PHE A 311 6.82 -6.84 5.59
CA PHE A 311 5.65 -7.05 6.46
C PHE A 311 5.30 -5.82 7.31
N ASP A 312 6.30 -5.08 7.81
CA ASP A 312 6.05 -3.86 8.61
C ASP A 312 5.32 -2.77 7.81
N ARG A 313 5.50 -2.72 6.49
CA ARG A 313 4.79 -1.77 5.62
C ARG A 313 3.30 -2.07 5.54
N LEU A 314 2.86 -3.30 5.85
CA LEU A 314 1.44 -3.66 5.80
C LEU A 314 0.61 -2.88 6.81
N ARG A 315 1.20 -2.48 7.94
CA ARG A 315 0.54 -1.59 8.89
C ARG A 315 0.20 -0.25 8.24
N HIS A 316 1.17 0.36 7.56
CA HIS A 316 0.95 1.62 6.85
C HIS A 316 -0.08 1.49 5.72
N VAL A 317 -0.02 0.37 4.97
CA VAL A 317 -1.00 0.05 3.92
C VAL A 317 -2.41 -0.08 4.51
N ALA A 318 -2.57 -0.80 5.62
CA ALA A 318 -3.87 -0.99 6.27
C ALA A 318 -4.46 0.35 6.75
N GLU A 319 -3.67 1.13 7.49
CA GLU A 319 -4.08 2.46 7.98
C GLU A 319 -4.48 3.39 6.83
N ARG A 320 -3.72 3.41 5.73
CA ARG A 320 -4.04 4.25 4.57
C ARG A 320 -5.19 3.73 3.72
N ALA A 321 -5.36 2.41 3.60
CA ALA A 321 -6.47 1.83 2.84
C ALA A 321 -7.82 2.18 3.49
N GLU A 322 -7.92 2.14 4.83
CA GLU A 322 -9.12 2.53 5.57
C GLU A 322 -9.48 4.01 5.33
N LEU A 323 -8.47 4.88 5.34
CA LEU A 323 -8.64 6.31 5.05
C LEU A 323 -9.04 6.57 3.58
N GLY A 324 -8.36 5.91 2.63
CA GLY A 324 -8.58 6.08 1.19
C GLY A 324 -9.94 5.57 0.71
N GLU A 325 -10.49 4.52 1.34
CA GLU A 325 -11.83 4.01 1.04
C GLU A 325 -12.96 4.88 1.62
N ARG A 326 -12.64 5.97 2.35
CA ARG A 326 -13.61 6.81 3.07
C ARG A 326 -14.52 5.99 3.99
N ARG A 327 -13.97 4.90 4.55
CA ARG A 327 -14.65 3.96 5.45
C ARG A 327 -14.48 4.32 6.92
N GLU A 328 -13.74 5.38 7.21
CA GLU A 328 -13.62 5.98 8.53
C GLU A 328 -13.94 7.47 8.40
N ALA A 329 -14.85 7.94 9.24
CA ALA A 329 -15.10 9.36 9.46
C ALA A 329 -14.39 9.80 10.74
N VAL A 330 -13.63 10.87 10.65
CA VAL A 330 -12.89 11.44 11.77
C VAL A 330 -13.51 12.78 12.12
N PHE A 331 -13.96 12.95 13.36
CA PHE A 331 -14.57 14.19 13.84
C PHE A 331 -13.84 14.73 15.07
N ALA A 332 -13.78 16.05 15.18
CA ALA A 332 -13.65 16.72 16.46
C ALA A 332 -15.04 17.15 16.92
N VAL A 333 -15.46 16.74 18.12
CA VAL A 333 -16.77 17.06 18.67
C VAL A 333 -16.62 17.71 20.02
N THR A 334 -17.21 18.88 20.19
CA THR A 334 -17.30 19.58 21.47
C THR A 334 -18.56 19.14 22.21
N ILE A 335 -18.40 18.69 23.45
CA ILE A 335 -19.50 18.31 24.34
C ILE A 335 -19.42 19.10 25.66
N PRO A 336 -20.52 19.26 26.40
CA PRO A 336 -20.47 19.88 27.72
C PRO A 336 -19.64 19.03 28.69
N GLU A 337 -18.74 19.66 29.45
CA GLU A 337 -17.88 19.00 30.44
C GLU A 337 -18.66 18.73 31.75
N GLN A 338 -19.59 17.78 31.67
CA GLN A 338 -20.44 17.38 32.80
C GLN A 338 -20.69 15.87 32.80
N PRO A 339 -21.03 15.29 33.97
CA PRO A 339 -21.23 13.86 34.07
C PRO A 339 -22.33 13.34 33.14
N GLY A 340 -22.02 12.29 32.38
CA GLY A 340 -22.94 11.64 31.45
C GLY A 340 -22.88 12.15 30.00
N SER A 341 -22.15 13.22 29.69
CA SER A 341 -22.04 13.76 28.32
C SER A 341 -21.42 12.75 27.33
N PHE A 342 -20.39 12.01 27.74
CA PHE A 342 -19.75 10.96 26.92
C PHE A 342 -20.74 9.87 26.54
N ARG A 343 -21.58 9.45 27.51
CA ARG A 343 -22.62 8.44 27.30
C ARG A 343 -23.69 8.95 26.35
N ALA A 344 -24.12 10.20 26.50
CA ALA A 344 -25.09 10.83 25.61
C ALA A 344 -24.55 10.92 24.17
N PHE A 345 -23.29 11.33 24.01
CA PHE A 345 -22.62 11.40 22.72
C PHE A 345 -22.47 10.02 22.07
N CYS A 346 -22.00 9.01 22.81
CA CYS A 346 -21.91 7.64 22.29
C CYS A 346 -23.28 7.07 21.87
N ARG A 347 -24.36 7.42 22.58
CA ARG A 347 -25.74 7.09 22.14
C ARG A 347 -26.12 7.83 20.86
N ALA A 348 -25.64 9.06 20.67
CA ALA A 348 -25.92 9.84 19.48
C ALA A 348 -25.27 9.25 18.21
N LEU A 349 -24.11 8.59 18.35
CA LEU A 349 -23.43 7.83 17.28
C LEU A 349 -24.22 6.58 16.84
N GLY A 350 -25.07 6.04 17.72
CA GLY A 350 -25.95 4.91 17.43
C GLY A 350 -25.24 3.56 17.51
N LYS A 351 -25.50 2.69 16.53
CA LYS A 351 -24.90 1.33 16.44
C LYS A 351 -23.59 1.30 15.64
N ARG A 352 -23.09 2.45 15.22
CA ARG A 352 -21.87 2.55 14.41
C ARG A 352 -20.66 2.10 15.22
N GLN A 353 -19.71 1.47 14.56
CA GLN A 353 -18.48 1.02 15.21
C GLN A 353 -17.55 2.22 15.41
N VAL A 354 -17.20 2.49 16.65
CA VAL A 354 -16.20 3.50 17.00
C VAL A 354 -14.83 2.88 16.81
N THR A 355 -14.00 3.49 15.97
CA THR A 355 -12.62 3.05 15.72
C THR A 355 -11.65 3.73 16.68
N GLU A 356 -11.91 4.99 17.01
CA GLU A 356 -11.13 5.80 17.94
C GLU A 356 -12.03 6.69 18.80
N PHE A 357 -11.65 6.85 20.06
CA PHE A 357 -12.31 7.80 20.97
C PHE A 357 -11.27 8.31 21.96
N ASN A 358 -10.77 9.52 21.70
CA ASN A 358 -9.66 10.11 22.43
C ASN A 358 -10.05 11.47 23.02
N TYR A 359 -9.72 11.65 24.30
CA TYR A 359 -10.04 12.83 25.09
C TYR A 359 -9.03 13.01 26.23
N ARG A 360 -8.70 14.27 26.51
CA ARG A 360 -8.03 14.70 27.74
C ARG A 360 -8.75 15.94 28.25
N TYR A 361 -8.96 16.00 29.56
CA TYR A 361 -9.44 17.19 30.24
C TYR A 361 -8.56 18.41 29.94
N GLY A 362 -9.20 19.54 29.64
CA GLY A 362 -8.49 20.77 29.31
C GLY A 362 -9.25 22.04 29.70
N ASP A 363 -10.59 22.02 29.65
CA ASP A 363 -11.45 23.11 30.04
C ASP A 363 -12.57 22.62 30.97
N SER A 364 -13.13 23.51 31.81
CA SER A 364 -14.16 23.15 32.80
C SER A 364 -15.60 23.22 32.29
N GLN A 365 -15.82 23.78 31.10
CA GLN A 365 -17.13 23.95 30.47
C GLN A 365 -17.27 23.05 29.24
N GLU A 366 -16.19 22.89 28.46
CA GLU A 366 -16.22 22.18 27.18
C GLU A 366 -15.16 21.07 27.09
N ALA A 367 -15.61 19.87 26.74
CA ALA A 367 -14.77 18.73 26.41
C ALA A 367 -14.68 18.60 24.88
N ARG A 368 -13.46 18.60 24.32
CA ARG A 368 -13.22 18.31 22.90
C ARG A 368 -12.79 16.86 22.74
N ILE A 369 -13.60 16.08 22.03
CA ILE A 369 -13.35 14.67 21.75
C ILE A 369 -12.90 14.52 20.30
N PHE A 370 -11.86 13.73 20.10
CA PHE A 370 -11.50 13.21 18.79
C PHE A 370 -12.10 11.82 18.63
N VAL A 371 -12.94 11.64 17.61
CA VAL A 371 -13.65 10.39 17.39
C VAL A 371 -13.46 9.90 15.96
N GLY A 372 -13.11 8.62 15.84
CA GLY A 372 -13.14 7.87 14.58
C GLY A 372 -14.36 6.96 14.59
N VAL A 373 -15.14 6.98 13.51
CA VAL A 373 -16.34 6.14 13.35
C VAL A 373 -16.28 5.45 11.99
N GLN A 374 -16.50 4.14 11.98
CA GLN A 374 -16.57 3.40 10.75
C GLN A 374 -17.84 3.77 9.97
N THR A 375 -17.68 4.02 8.67
CA THR A 375 -18.74 4.37 7.73
C THR A 375 -18.70 3.45 6.50
N SER A 376 -19.84 3.33 5.83
CA SER A 376 -19.97 2.62 4.55
C SER A 376 -19.50 3.46 3.35
N GLY A 377 -19.27 4.77 3.54
CA GLY A 377 -18.77 5.68 2.52
C GLY A 377 -19.07 7.15 2.85
N ALA A 378 -18.86 8.01 1.84
CA ALA A 378 -19.02 9.47 1.98
C ALA A 378 -20.46 9.89 2.31
N GLU A 379 -21.47 9.24 1.73
CA GLU A 379 -22.88 9.58 1.99
C GLU A 379 -23.26 9.33 3.47
N GLU A 380 -22.79 8.22 4.05
CA GLU A 380 -23.03 7.94 5.47
C GLU A 380 -22.27 8.91 6.38
N ARG A 381 -21.03 9.29 6.00
CA ARG A 381 -20.25 10.32 6.70
C ARG A 381 -21.01 11.64 6.76
N GLU A 382 -21.51 12.12 5.62
CA GLU A 382 -22.28 13.36 5.53
C GLU A 382 -23.58 13.28 6.34
N THR A 383 -24.28 12.15 6.27
CA THR A 383 -25.49 11.88 7.06
C THR A 383 -25.18 11.93 8.56
N LEU A 384 -24.08 11.31 9.00
CA LEU A 384 -23.66 11.31 10.40
C LEU A 384 -23.28 12.71 10.88
N PHE A 385 -22.53 13.46 10.07
CA PHE A 385 -22.18 14.85 10.36
C PHE A 385 -23.44 15.71 10.57
N ALA A 386 -24.38 15.67 9.63
CA ALA A 386 -25.65 16.39 9.74
C ALA A 386 -26.49 15.94 10.96
N GLN A 387 -26.49 14.63 11.25
CA GLN A 387 -27.18 14.08 12.41
C GLN A 387 -26.59 14.59 13.73
N LEU A 388 -25.27 14.73 13.84
CA LEU A 388 -24.63 15.29 15.03
C LEU A 388 -24.90 16.79 15.16
N ALA A 389 -24.76 17.56 14.08
CA ALA A 389 -25.03 18.99 14.07
C ALA A 389 -26.49 19.31 14.47
N SER A 390 -27.46 18.57 13.93
CA SER A 390 -28.90 18.73 14.26
C SER A 390 -29.25 18.39 15.71
N LYS A 391 -28.41 17.62 16.42
CA LYS A 391 -28.55 17.34 17.85
C LYS A 391 -27.89 18.42 18.73
N GLY A 392 -27.35 19.48 18.13
CA GLY A 392 -26.74 20.61 18.84
C GLY A 392 -25.28 20.40 19.22
N TYR A 393 -24.60 19.39 18.65
CA TYR A 393 -23.16 19.25 18.84
C TYR A 393 -22.40 20.21 17.92
N ASP A 394 -21.40 20.89 18.47
CA ASP A 394 -20.37 21.56 17.66
C ASP A 394 -19.40 20.49 17.15
N VAL A 395 -19.41 20.26 15.83
CA VAL A 395 -18.70 19.17 15.17
C VAL A 395 -17.92 19.68 13.96
N ALA A 396 -16.65 19.31 13.89
CA ALA A 396 -15.80 19.54 12.72
C ALA A 396 -15.46 18.19 12.07
N ASP A 397 -15.68 18.08 10.75
CA ASP A 397 -15.23 16.95 9.95
C ASP A 397 -13.74 17.09 9.61
N LEU A 398 -12.95 16.17 10.14
CA LEU A 398 -11.50 16.09 9.97
C LEU A 398 -11.10 14.92 9.05
N SER A 399 -12.06 14.25 8.42
CA SER A 399 -11.81 13.05 7.60
C SER A 399 -10.89 13.33 6.41
N ASP A 400 -10.94 14.55 5.87
CA ASP A 400 -10.08 14.99 4.76
C ASP A 400 -8.87 15.83 5.24
N ASN A 401 -8.61 15.89 6.55
CA ASN A 401 -7.50 16.65 7.14
C ASN A 401 -6.27 15.75 7.40
N ASP A 402 -5.19 15.96 6.66
CA ASP A 402 -3.98 15.13 6.76
C ASP A 402 -3.25 15.27 8.10
N ALA A 403 -3.23 16.47 8.69
CA ALA A 403 -2.64 16.65 10.01
C ALA A 403 -3.40 15.85 11.07
N ALA A 404 -4.73 15.82 10.99
CA ALA A 404 -5.56 15.03 11.88
C ALA A 404 -5.28 13.52 11.75
N LYS A 405 -5.29 13.01 10.51
CA LYS A 405 -5.12 11.58 10.20
C LYS A 405 -3.69 11.06 10.45
N LEU A 406 -2.67 11.86 10.16
CA LEU A 406 -1.27 11.40 10.21
C LEU A 406 -0.59 11.72 11.53
N HIS A 407 -1.03 12.78 12.23
CA HIS A 407 -0.35 13.28 13.43
C HIS A 407 -1.28 13.38 14.64
N VAL A 408 -2.30 14.24 14.60
CA VAL A 408 -3.08 14.62 15.79
C VAL A 408 -3.74 13.41 16.45
N ARG A 409 -4.23 12.43 15.67
CA ARG A 409 -4.82 11.19 16.21
C ARG A 409 -3.88 10.40 17.13
N TYR A 410 -2.57 10.59 17.01
CA TYR A 410 -1.52 9.97 17.83
C TYR A 410 -1.01 10.87 18.97
N MET A 411 -1.48 12.11 19.05
CA MET A 411 -0.98 13.13 19.98
C MET A 411 -2.01 13.53 21.05
N ILE A 412 -3.27 13.14 20.90
CA ILE A 412 -4.32 13.45 21.87
C ILE A 412 -4.08 12.69 23.17
N GLY A 413 -4.10 13.42 24.27
CA GLY A 413 -3.59 12.96 25.57
C GLY A 413 -2.95 14.15 26.24
N GLY A 414 -1.61 14.21 26.29
CA GLY A 414 -0.88 15.32 26.88
C GLY A 414 -1.17 15.56 28.38
N HIS A 415 -0.51 16.56 28.95
CA HIS A 415 -0.75 17.00 30.32
C HIS A 415 -2.03 17.83 30.41
N ALA A 416 -2.71 17.70 31.54
CA ALA A 416 -3.87 18.51 31.86
C ALA A 416 -3.58 19.35 33.11
N THR A 417 -3.96 20.62 33.06
CA THR A 417 -3.83 21.54 34.20
C THR A 417 -5.02 21.40 35.14
N ALA A 418 -4.80 21.58 36.44
CA ALA A 418 -5.84 21.65 37.47
C ALA A 418 -6.67 20.36 37.70
N ILE A 419 -6.13 19.18 37.39
CA ILE A 419 -6.76 17.91 37.79
C ILE A 419 -6.33 17.54 39.21
N GLU A 420 -7.28 17.40 40.12
CA GLU A 420 -7.04 16.84 41.45
C GLU A 420 -7.46 15.38 41.55
N ASN A 421 -6.65 14.58 42.25
CA ASN A 421 -6.93 13.18 42.60
C ASN A 421 -7.25 12.27 41.39
N GLU A 422 -6.54 12.46 40.27
CA GLU A 422 -6.63 11.57 39.12
C GLU A 422 -6.12 10.17 39.45
N LEU A 423 -6.89 9.16 39.09
CA LEU A 423 -6.46 7.78 39.07
C LEU A 423 -6.54 7.25 37.64
N LEU A 424 -5.44 6.65 37.17
CA LEU A 424 -5.37 6.07 35.83
C LEU A 424 -5.55 4.56 35.90
N TYR A 425 -6.43 4.04 35.05
CA TYR A 425 -6.69 2.62 34.90
C TYR A 425 -6.70 2.22 33.43
N ARG A 426 -6.12 1.06 33.16
CA ARG A 426 -6.22 0.39 31.87
C ARG A 426 -7.27 -0.70 31.98
N PHE A 427 -8.25 -0.68 31.09
CA PHE A 427 -9.32 -1.67 30.99
C PHE A 427 -9.18 -2.50 29.72
N GLU A 428 -9.50 -3.78 29.82
CA GLU A 428 -9.55 -4.72 28.69
C GLU A 428 -10.92 -5.39 28.67
N PHE A 429 -11.59 -5.31 27.53
CA PHE A 429 -12.86 -5.99 27.29
C PHE A 429 -12.89 -6.60 25.89
N PRO A 430 -13.63 -7.72 25.69
CA PRO A 430 -13.82 -8.29 24.37
C PRO A 430 -14.44 -7.27 23.41
N GLU A 431 -13.81 -7.08 22.26
CA GLU A 431 -14.27 -6.10 21.27
C GLU A 431 -15.53 -6.61 20.56
N ARG A 432 -16.58 -5.79 20.52
CA ARG A 432 -17.86 -6.07 19.85
C ARG A 432 -18.60 -4.77 19.53
N PRO A 433 -19.49 -4.72 18.52
CA PRO A 433 -20.28 -3.51 18.24
C PRO A 433 -20.97 -2.98 19.51
N GLY A 434 -20.70 -1.70 19.83
CA GLY A 434 -21.22 -1.05 21.04
C GLY A 434 -20.47 -1.39 22.34
N ALA A 435 -19.33 -2.08 22.31
CA ALA A 435 -18.54 -2.39 23.50
C ALA A 435 -18.15 -1.14 24.30
N LEU A 436 -17.71 -0.08 23.61
CA LEU A 436 -17.41 1.21 24.23
C LEU A 436 -18.63 1.81 24.95
N LEU A 437 -19.79 1.83 24.30
CA LEU A 437 -21.03 2.33 24.91
C LEU A 437 -21.45 1.49 26.11
N ASN A 438 -21.29 0.16 26.02
CA ASN A 438 -21.55 -0.74 27.14
C ASN A 438 -20.61 -0.46 28.31
N PHE A 439 -19.31 -0.27 28.05
CA PHE A 439 -18.35 0.14 29.07
C PHE A 439 -18.80 1.44 29.76
N LEU A 440 -19.12 2.48 28.98
CA LEU A 440 -19.61 3.76 29.51
C LEU A 440 -20.97 3.67 30.22
N ASN A 441 -21.83 2.71 29.87
CA ASN A 441 -23.09 2.46 30.59
C ASN A 441 -22.87 1.85 31.97
N HIS A 442 -21.80 1.07 32.17
CA HIS A 442 -21.46 0.53 33.48
C HIS A 442 -20.74 1.57 34.35
N MET A 443 -20.13 2.61 33.77
CA MET A 443 -19.55 3.73 34.52
C MET A 443 -20.65 4.51 35.27
N LYS A 444 -20.58 4.55 36.61
CA LYS A 444 -21.51 5.35 37.41
C LYS A 444 -21.40 6.83 37.05
N ALA A 445 -22.53 7.53 37.03
CA ALA A 445 -22.61 8.96 36.68
C ALA A 445 -21.85 9.88 37.66
N ASP A 446 -21.52 9.42 38.86
CA ASP A 446 -20.83 10.24 39.87
C ASP A 446 -19.32 10.37 39.63
N TRP A 447 -18.79 9.68 38.61
CA TRP A 447 -17.37 9.62 38.32
C TRP A 447 -17.01 10.49 37.13
N ASN A 448 -16.15 11.49 37.36
CA ASN A 448 -15.70 12.36 36.28
C ASN A 448 -14.51 11.72 35.54
N ILE A 449 -14.62 11.63 34.22
CA ILE A 449 -13.57 11.10 33.34
C ILE A 449 -12.67 12.28 32.95
N SER A 450 -11.37 12.17 33.20
CA SER A 450 -10.38 13.21 32.92
C SER A 450 -9.37 12.82 31.82
N LEU A 451 -9.35 11.54 31.45
CA LEU A 451 -8.62 11.02 30.30
C LEU A 451 -9.41 9.86 29.73
N PHE A 452 -9.54 9.80 28.42
CA PHE A 452 -10.10 8.64 27.76
C PHE A 452 -9.35 8.39 26.46
N HIS A 453 -8.72 7.23 26.33
CA HIS A 453 -8.03 6.84 25.12
C HIS A 453 -8.47 5.43 24.73
N TYR A 454 -9.20 5.34 23.62
CA TYR A 454 -9.70 4.10 23.05
C TYR A 454 -9.33 4.02 21.57
N ARG A 455 -8.77 2.89 21.18
CA ARG A 455 -8.42 2.62 19.79
C ARG A 455 -8.63 1.15 19.45
N ASN A 456 -9.40 0.92 18.41
CA ASN A 456 -9.72 -0.41 17.90
C ASN A 456 -8.83 -0.70 16.68
N HIS A 457 -7.79 -1.51 16.88
CA HIS A 457 -6.86 -1.94 15.82
C HIS A 457 -7.19 -3.34 15.27
N GLY A 458 -8.45 -3.77 15.32
CA GLY A 458 -8.81 -5.16 14.97
C GLY A 458 -8.20 -6.19 15.94
N ALA A 459 -7.77 -5.74 17.13
CA ALA A 459 -7.35 -6.63 18.20
C ALA A 459 -8.57 -7.32 18.83
N ALA A 460 -8.41 -8.55 19.32
CA ALA A 460 -9.49 -9.29 19.98
C ALA A 460 -10.03 -8.61 21.26
N TYR A 461 -9.27 -7.66 21.81
CA TYR A 461 -9.61 -6.91 23.02
C TYR A 461 -9.56 -5.41 22.74
N GLY A 462 -10.66 -4.73 23.06
CA GLY A 462 -10.69 -3.28 23.20
C GLY A 462 -9.87 -2.89 24.41
N ARG A 463 -8.87 -2.02 24.20
CA ARG A 463 -8.04 -1.48 25.27
C ARG A 463 -8.43 -0.02 25.49
N VAL A 464 -8.87 0.28 26.70
CA VAL A 464 -9.17 1.64 27.13
C VAL A 464 -8.17 2.05 28.19
N LEU A 465 -7.52 3.18 28.01
CA LEU A 465 -6.83 3.88 29.08
C LEU A 465 -7.75 5.00 29.55
N CYS A 466 -8.15 4.99 30.81
CA CYS A 466 -9.12 5.92 31.38
C CYS A 466 -8.55 6.55 32.66
N GLY A 467 -8.56 7.88 32.69
CA GLY A 467 -8.25 8.69 33.86
C GLY A 467 -9.54 9.16 34.50
N MET A 468 -9.60 9.07 35.83
CA MET A 468 -10.79 9.41 36.61
C MET A 468 -10.45 10.28 37.81
N GLN A 469 -11.26 11.30 38.06
CA GLN A 469 -11.15 12.10 39.27
C GLN A 469 -11.92 11.44 40.41
N VAL A 470 -11.18 10.92 41.40
CA VAL A 470 -11.75 10.20 42.54
C VAL A 470 -11.25 10.83 43.83
N ALA A 471 -12.12 11.60 44.49
CA ALA A 471 -11.83 12.18 45.81
C ALA A 471 -11.35 11.09 46.79
N LYS A 472 -10.33 11.38 47.60
CA LYS A 472 -9.70 10.40 48.51
C LYS A 472 -10.71 9.62 49.36
N ARG A 473 -11.75 10.29 49.86
CA ARG A 473 -12.84 9.69 50.66
C ARG A 473 -13.70 8.67 49.92
N LYS A 474 -13.79 8.76 48.59
CA LYS A 474 -14.61 7.87 47.74
C LYS A 474 -13.81 6.73 47.08
N ARG A 475 -12.52 6.59 47.40
CA ARG A 475 -11.66 5.57 46.78
C ARG A 475 -12.09 4.14 47.09
N ALA A 476 -12.63 3.88 48.28
CA ALA A 476 -13.16 2.56 48.64
C ALA A 476 -14.39 2.22 47.77
N ASP A 477 -15.34 3.15 47.66
CA ASP A 477 -16.53 3.00 46.80
C ASP A 477 -16.14 2.78 45.33
N PHE A 478 -15.10 3.48 44.87
CA PHE A 478 -14.57 3.32 43.53
C PHE A 478 -13.94 1.94 43.30
N GLN A 479 -13.20 1.42 44.29
CA GLN A 479 -12.62 0.08 44.20
C GLN A 479 -13.72 -1.00 44.14
N SER A 480 -14.73 -0.92 45.00
CA SER A 480 -15.89 -1.83 44.94
C SER A 480 -16.66 -1.72 43.61
N PHE A 481 -16.69 -0.54 43.01
CA PHE A 481 -17.24 -0.34 41.67
C PHE A 481 -16.42 -1.05 40.59
N LEU A 482 -15.08 -0.95 40.63
CA LEU A 482 -14.19 -1.67 39.71
C LEU A 482 -14.34 -3.19 39.83
N ASP A 483 -14.48 -3.70 41.05
CA ASP A 483 -14.66 -5.13 41.29
C ASP A 483 -16.01 -5.65 40.76
N GLY A 484 -17.03 -4.79 40.71
CA GLY A 484 -18.35 -5.08 40.16
C GLY A 484 -18.52 -4.89 38.65
N LEU A 485 -17.53 -4.29 37.95
CA LEU A 485 -17.60 -4.00 36.51
C LEU A 485 -17.52 -5.26 35.63
N GLY A 486 -16.91 -6.33 36.12
CA GLY A 486 -16.73 -7.59 35.37
C GLY A 486 -15.74 -7.49 34.20
N TYR A 487 -14.90 -6.45 34.17
CA TYR A 487 -13.84 -6.27 33.18
C TYR A 487 -12.46 -6.47 33.79
N ASN A 488 -11.50 -6.91 32.98
CA ASN A 488 -10.10 -6.91 33.40
C ASN A 488 -9.61 -5.46 33.47
N TYR A 489 -9.05 -5.07 34.60
CA TYR A 489 -8.49 -3.74 34.78
C TYR A 489 -7.14 -3.79 35.49
N ARG A 490 -6.31 -2.77 35.24
CA ARG A 490 -5.02 -2.58 35.91
C ARG A 490 -4.85 -1.12 36.29
N LYS A 491 -4.44 -0.86 37.53
CA LYS A 491 -4.07 0.48 37.97
C LYS A 491 -2.75 0.89 37.32
N GLU A 492 -2.73 2.06 36.70
CA GLU A 492 -1.59 2.64 35.98
C GLU A 492 -1.19 4.03 36.52
N THR A 493 -1.84 4.51 37.60
CA THR A 493 -1.54 5.83 38.22
C THR A 493 -0.07 6.05 38.55
N ASP A 494 0.64 4.97 38.90
CA ASP A 494 2.03 5.00 39.31
C ASP A 494 3.00 4.68 38.15
N ASN A 495 2.48 4.50 36.93
CA ASN A 495 3.26 4.17 35.75
C ASN A 495 4.16 5.36 35.34
N PRO A 496 5.48 5.15 35.16
CA PRO A 496 6.38 6.21 34.73
C PRO A 496 5.96 6.90 33.42
N ALA A 497 5.42 6.16 32.44
CA ALA A 497 4.97 6.72 31.18
C ALA A 497 3.80 7.70 31.37
N TYR A 498 2.88 7.39 32.30
CA TYR A 498 1.80 8.31 32.64
C TYR A 498 2.37 9.59 33.27
N ARG A 499 3.16 9.47 34.34
CA ARG A 499 3.68 10.63 35.08
C ARG A 499 4.53 11.58 34.21
N LEU A 500 5.25 11.04 33.23
CA LEU A 500 6.15 11.84 32.39
C LEU A 500 5.45 12.57 31.23
N PHE A 501 4.32 12.05 30.72
CA PHE A 501 3.74 12.54 29.47
C PHE A 501 2.25 12.91 29.55
N LEU A 502 1.55 12.48 30.61
CA LEU A 502 0.10 12.62 30.75
C LEU A 502 -0.31 13.17 32.11
N GLY A 503 0.33 12.73 33.19
CA GLY A 503 -0.11 12.93 34.57
C GLY A 503 0.26 14.24 35.23
#